data_AF-A0A3D5JD15-F1
#
_entry.id   AF-A0A3D5JD15-F1
#
_cell.length_a   1.000
_cell.length_b   1.000
_cell.length_c   1.000
_cell.angle_alpha   90.00
_cell.angle_beta   90.00
_cell.angle_gamma   90.00
#
_symmetry.space_group_name_H-M   'P 1'
#
loop_
_entity.id
_entity.type
_entity.pdbx_description
1 polymer ?
#
loop_
_entity_poly.entity_id
_entity_poly.type
_entity_poly.pdbx_seq_one_letter_code
_entity_poly.pdbx_strand_id
1 'polypeptide(L)'
;MGWLKFSVVRKWTLLKEALGLSDPSQINGLKTLWEFDDLLTAPLHGFKNVHDYHEKTICRQYLAGIQVPTLLVHALDDSFMVPEVTSQTSELSNLVQTAFVPI
;
A
#
# COMPACT_ATOMS: atom_id res chain seq x y z
N MET A 1 -11.48 -4.84 -5.18
CA MET A 1 -11.53 -3.48 -5.76
C MET A 1 -12.93 -2.85 -5.81
N GLY A 2 -14.02 -3.59 -6.02
CA GLY A 2 -15.36 -3.01 -6.22
C GLY A 2 -15.81 -2.00 -5.15
N TRP A 3 -15.61 -2.33 -3.86
CA TRP A 3 -15.95 -1.44 -2.75
C TRP A 3 -15.10 -0.17 -2.67
N LEU A 4 -13.81 -0.25 -3.00
CA LEU A 4 -12.90 0.91 -3.05
C LEU A 4 -13.39 1.92 -4.09
N LYS A 5 -13.64 1.47 -5.31
CA LYS A 5 -14.20 2.29 -6.39
C LYS A 5 -15.55 2.89 -6.00
N PHE A 6 -16.46 2.08 -5.48
CA PHE A 6 -17.78 2.52 -5.04
C PHE A 6 -17.68 3.62 -3.97
N SER A 7 -16.79 3.46 -2.99
CA SER A 7 -16.58 4.45 -1.93
C SER A 7 -16.13 5.81 -2.48
N VAL A 8 -15.24 5.82 -3.47
CA VAL A 8 -14.74 7.04 -4.11
C VAL A 8 -15.84 7.69 -4.95
N VAL A 9 -16.55 6.92 -5.79
CA VAL A 9 -17.67 7.42 -6.60
C VAL A 9 -18.78 7.99 -5.70
N ARG A 10 -19.08 7.36 -4.57
CA ARG A 10 -20.04 7.88 -3.57
C ARG A 10 -19.61 9.24 -3.00
N LYS A 11 -18.30 9.49 -2.88
CA LYS A 11 -17.72 10.75 -2.37
C LYS A 11 -17.31 11.71 -3.50
N TRP A 12 -17.72 11.44 -4.74
CA TRP A 12 -17.25 12.15 -5.93
C TRP A 12 -17.31 13.67 -5.82
N THR A 13 -18.42 14.20 -5.30
CA THR A 13 -18.62 15.65 -5.12
C THR A 13 -17.56 16.31 -4.24
N LEU A 14 -16.99 15.57 -3.29
CA LEU A 14 -15.96 16.04 -2.37
C LEU A 14 -14.54 15.89 -2.95
N LEU A 15 -14.33 14.94 -3.86
CA LEU A 15 -12.99 14.52 -4.28
C LEU A 15 -12.61 15.02 -5.68
N LYS A 16 -13.57 15.28 -6.57
CA LYS A 16 -13.32 15.60 -7.99
C LYS A 16 -12.33 16.76 -8.21
N GLU A 17 -12.43 17.81 -7.40
CA GLU A 17 -11.57 19.00 -7.52
C GLU A 17 -10.15 18.70 -7.04
N ALA A 18 -10.01 18.03 -5.89
CA ALA A 18 -8.71 17.61 -5.36
C ALA A 18 -8.00 16.61 -6.27
N LEU A 19 -8.77 15.78 -6.99
CA LEU A 19 -8.26 14.80 -7.94
C LEU A 19 -7.99 15.41 -9.34
N GLY A 20 -8.49 16.61 -9.62
CA GLY A 20 -8.43 17.19 -10.96
C GLY A 20 -9.19 16.36 -12.02
N LEU A 21 -10.20 15.58 -11.61
CA LEU A 21 -10.96 14.70 -12.50
C LEU A 21 -12.34 15.27 -12.81
N SER A 22 -12.74 15.18 -14.07
CA SER A 22 -14.04 15.66 -14.55
C SER A 22 -15.10 14.55 -14.66
N ASP A 23 -14.69 13.29 -14.77
CA ASP A 23 -15.60 12.17 -15.01
C ASP A 23 -15.35 10.99 -14.03
N PRO A 24 -16.34 10.59 -13.20
CA PRO A 24 -16.20 9.45 -12.31
C PRO A 24 -16.07 8.10 -13.05
N SER A 25 -16.40 8.02 -14.34
CA SER A 25 -16.25 6.79 -15.13
C SER A 25 -14.80 6.29 -15.19
N GLN A 26 -13.83 7.19 -15.08
CA GLN A 26 -12.40 6.89 -15.02
C GLN A 26 -12.05 5.94 -13.85
N ILE A 27 -12.78 6.03 -12.74
CA ILE A 27 -12.59 5.17 -11.55
C ILE A 27 -13.05 3.74 -11.82
N ASN A 28 -14.09 3.55 -12.64
CA ASN A 28 -14.63 2.23 -12.95
C ASN A 28 -13.64 1.39 -13.77
N GLY A 29 -12.82 2.04 -14.60
CA GLY A 29 -11.83 1.39 -15.45
C GLY A 29 -10.60 0.80 -14.73
N LEU A 30 -10.31 1.24 -13.50
CA LEU A 30 -9.10 0.83 -12.76
C LEU A 30 -9.09 -0.67 -12.46
N LYS A 31 -8.04 -1.40 -12.79
CA LYS A 31 -7.99 -2.86 -12.61
C LYS A 31 -7.13 -3.27 -11.42
N THR A 32 -6.17 -2.44 -11.04
CA THR A 32 -5.15 -2.74 -10.03
C THR A 32 -5.16 -1.74 -8.88
N LEU A 33 -4.60 -2.13 -7.73
CA LEU A 33 -4.34 -1.20 -6.62
C LEU A 33 -3.34 -0.14 -7.04
N TRP A 34 -2.38 -0.50 -7.89
CA TRP A 34 -1.39 0.44 -8.43
C TRP A 34 -2.03 1.60 -9.19
N GLU A 35 -2.95 1.30 -10.13
CA GLU A 35 -3.69 2.34 -10.87
C GLU A 35 -4.61 3.15 -9.95
N PHE A 36 -5.19 2.50 -8.93
CA PHE A 36 -5.99 3.20 -7.92
C PHE A 36 -5.13 4.16 -7.11
N ASP A 37 -3.97 3.71 -6.66
CA ASP A 37 -3.07 4.53 -5.86
C ASP A 37 -2.48 5.67 -6.70
N ASP A 38 -2.18 5.45 -7.97
CA ASP A 38 -1.68 6.51 -8.85
C ASP A 38 -2.72 7.59 -9.12
N LEU A 39 -3.96 7.18 -9.46
CA LEU A 39 -5.01 8.13 -9.83
C LEU A 39 -5.67 8.79 -8.62
N LEU A 40 -5.70 8.12 -7.46
CA LEU A 40 -6.49 8.55 -6.30
C LEU A 40 -5.65 8.75 -5.06
N THR A 41 -4.97 7.71 -4.57
CA THR A 41 -4.27 7.77 -3.28
C THR A 41 -3.15 8.80 -3.29
N ALA A 42 -2.27 8.75 -4.29
CA ALA A 42 -1.14 9.64 -4.43
C ALA A 42 -1.55 11.13 -4.49
N PRO A 43 -2.42 11.56 -5.42
CA PRO A 43 -2.81 12.97 -5.52
C PRO A 43 -3.59 13.45 -4.28
N LEU A 44 -4.49 12.63 -3.71
CA LEU A 44 -5.25 13.02 -2.51
C LEU A 44 -4.38 13.27 -1.29
N HIS A 45 -3.20 12.64 -1.22
CA HIS A 45 -2.27 12.76 -0.10
C HIS A 45 -1.03 13.57 -0.45
N GLY A 46 -1.02 14.26 -1.59
CA GLY A 46 0.07 15.17 -1.99
C GLY A 46 1.35 14.47 -2.46
N PHE A 47 1.29 13.19 -2.81
CA PHE A 47 2.39 12.49 -3.46
C PHE A 47 2.40 12.81 -4.96
N LYS A 48 3.58 12.73 -5.57
CA LYS A 48 3.73 13.03 -7.01
C LYS A 48 3.04 12.01 -7.90
N ASN A 49 3.10 10.73 -7.51
CA ASN A 49 2.54 9.57 -8.20
C ASN A 49 2.62 8.36 -7.26
N VAL A 50 2.16 7.21 -7.73
CA VAL A 50 2.20 5.93 -7.01
C VAL A 50 3.61 5.51 -6.58
N HIS A 51 4.64 5.81 -7.36
CA HIS A 51 6.02 5.49 -6.99
C HIS A 51 6.49 6.31 -5.78
N ASP A 52 6.27 7.64 -5.81
CA ASP A 52 6.58 8.55 -4.70
C ASP A 52 5.80 8.19 -3.43
N TYR A 53 4.54 7.77 -3.60
CA TYR A 53 3.72 7.24 -2.52
C TYR A 53 4.36 6.00 -1.90
N HIS A 54 4.64 4.95 -2.67
CA HIS A 54 5.23 3.73 -2.12
C HIS A 54 6.62 3.97 -1.53
N GLU A 55 7.50 4.70 -2.21
CA GLU A 55 8.86 4.97 -1.74
C GLU A 55 8.86 5.63 -0.35
N LYS A 56 7.95 6.56 -0.10
CA LYS A 56 7.86 7.28 1.18
C LYS A 56 7.07 6.53 2.25
N THR A 57 6.13 5.68 1.88
CA THR A 57 5.17 5.07 2.82
C THR A 57 5.43 3.61 3.15
N ILE A 58 6.20 2.87 2.33
CA ILE A 58 6.54 1.51 2.72
C ILE A 58 7.36 1.56 4.01
N CYS A 59 7.20 0.57 4.88
CA CYS A 59 7.93 0.52 6.14
C CYS A 59 9.31 -0.15 6.02
N ARG A 60 9.57 -0.83 4.89
CA ARG A 60 10.73 -1.70 4.69
C ARG A 60 12.06 -1.02 4.99
N GLN A 61 12.23 0.23 4.55
CA GLN A 61 13.47 1.00 4.74
C GLN A 61 13.77 1.32 6.21
N TYR A 62 12.79 1.23 7.12
CA TYR A 62 12.99 1.51 8.53
C TYR A 62 13.32 0.25 9.35
N LEU A 63 13.11 -0.94 8.81
CA LEU A 63 13.27 -2.21 9.54
C LEU A 63 14.72 -2.46 9.98
N ALA A 64 15.69 -2.05 9.16
CA ALA A 64 17.11 -2.09 9.51
C ALA A 64 17.46 -1.21 10.72
N GLY A 65 16.65 -0.19 11.02
CA GLY A 65 16.85 0.73 12.13
C GLY A 65 16.28 0.27 13.47
N ILE A 66 15.55 -0.85 13.53
CA ILE A 66 14.90 -1.33 14.75
C ILE A 66 15.94 -1.66 15.82
N GLN A 67 15.85 -0.98 16.98
CA GLN A 67 16.76 -1.15 18.13
C GLN A 67 16.14 -1.95 19.29
N VAL A 68 14.88 -2.35 19.18
CA VAL A 68 14.17 -3.13 20.20
C VAL A 68 13.94 -4.53 19.63
N PRO A 69 14.22 -5.61 20.39
CA PRO A 69 13.92 -6.97 19.96
C PRO A 69 12.48 -7.10 19.46
N THR A 70 12.31 -7.45 18.19
CA THR A 70 11.01 -7.41 17.50
C THR A 70 10.79 -8.72 16.74
N LEU A 71 9.59 -9.29 16.85
CA LEU A 71 9.15 -10.45 16.08
C LEU A 71 8.11 -10.01 15.04
N LEU A 72 8.42 -10.21 13.76
CA LEU A 72 7.49 -10.05 12.64
C LEU A 72 6.83 -11.39 12.35
N VAL A 73 5.50 -11.45 12.43
CA VAL A 73 4.74 -12.69 12.19
C VAL A 73 3.94 -12.54 10.92
N HIS A 74 4.10 -13.49 10.01
CA HIS A 74 3.37 -13.59 8.74
C HIS A 74 2.53 -14.86 8.74
N ALA A 75 1.31 -14.76 8.20
CA ALA A 75 0.46 -15.92 7.98
C ALA A 75 0.84 -16.60 6.66
N LEU A 76 0.96 -17.93 6.68
CA LEU A 76 1.31 -18.71 5.48
C LEU A 76 0.21 -18.73 4.42
N ASP A 77 -1.04 -18.52 4.82
CA ASP A 77 -2.23 -18.51 3.96
C ASP A 77 -2.65 -17.09 3.55
N ASP A 78 -1.86 -16.06 3.89
CA ASP A 78 -2.14 -14.68 3.46
C ASP A 78 -1.79 -14.49 1.98
N SER A 79 -2.82 -14.37 1.15
CA SER A 79 -2.72 -14.12 -0.29
C SER A 79 -1.99 -12.82 -0.69
N PHE A 80 -1.79 -11.87 0.23
CA PHE A 80 -1.05 -10.63 -0.01
C PHE A 80 0.41 -10.68 0.45
N MET A 81 0.71 -11.49 1.47
CA MET A 81 2.02 -11.51 2.14
C MET A 81 2.78 -12.82 1.87
N VAL A 82 3.02 -13.09 0.59
CA VAL A 82 3.84 -14.25 0.17
C VAL A 82 5.32 -14.04 0.55
N PRO A 83 6.09 -15.12 0.82
CA PRO A 83 7.48 -14.99 1.26
C PRO A 83 8.34 -14.09 0.36
N GLU A 84 8.10 -14.11 -0.94
CA GLU A 84 8.82 -13.32 -1.95
C GLU A 84 8.62 -11.81 -1.79
N VAL A 85 7.50 -11.37 -1.21
CA VAL A 85 7.21 -9.95 -0.97
C VAL A 85 7.55 -9.51 0.44
N THR A 86 8.05 -10.41 1.30
CA THR A 86 8.51 -10.06 2.64
C THR A 86 9.93 -9.47 2.62
N SER A 87 10.36 -8.93 3.76
CA SER A 87 11.69 -8.36 3.92
C SER A 87 12.75 -9.45 3.94
N GLN A 88 13.80 -9.29 3.14
CA GLN A 88 14.94 -10.21 3.17
C GLN A 88 15.74 -9.99 4.46
N THR A 89 16.42 -11.02 4.94
CA THR A 89 17.25 -10.92 6.17
C THR A 89 18.27 -9.79 6.10
N SER A 90 18.81 -9.48 4.92
CA SER A 90 19.75 -8.37 4.70
C SER A 90 19.14 -6.97 4.90
N GLU A 91 17.81 -6.85 4.89
CA GLU A 91 17.06 -5.61 5.05
C GLU A 91 16.59 -5.42 6.51
N LEU A 92 16.88 -6.38 7.38
CA LEU A 92 16.43 -6.40 8.77
C LEU A 92 17.57 -6.09 9.74
N SER A 93 17.23 -5.45 10.86
CA SER A 93 18.13 -5.37 12.01
C SER A 93 18.39 -6.77 12.57
N ASN A 94 19.57 -7.01 13.13
CA ASN A 94 19.89 -8.27 13.84
C ASN A 94 18.98 -8.53 15.06
N LEU A 95 18.23 -7.51 15.49
CA LEU A 95 17.25 -7.60 16.58
C LEU A 95 15.84 -7.96 16.09
N VAL A 96 15.65 -8.13 14.77
CA VAL A 96 14.38 -8.50 14.17
C VAL A 96 14.41 -9.97 13.77
N GLN A 97 13.39 -10.71 14.17
CA GLN A 97 13.16 -12.09 13.75
C GLN A 97 11.85 -12.16 12.96
N THR A 98 11.77 -13.10 12.01
CA THR A 98 10.57 -13.35 11.22
C THR A 98 10.06 -14.76 11.48
N ALA A 99 8.74 -14.91 11.66
CA ALA A 99 8.09 -16.21 11.76
C ALA A 99 6.93 -16.30 10.75
N PHE A 100 6.82 -17.44 10.07
CA PHE A 100 5.68 -17.76 9.23
C PHE A 100 4.85 -18.84 9.93
N VAL A 101 3.56 -18.55 10.15
CA VAL A 101 2.67 -19.44 10.91
C VAL A 101 1.54 -19.95 10.02
N PRO A 102 1.22 -21.25 10.07
CA PRO A 102 -0.05 -21.75 9.52
C PRO A 102 -1.17 -21.28 10.44
N ILE A 103 -2.23 -20.68 9.88
CA ILE A 103 -3.46 -20.37 10.60
C ILE A 103 -4.42 -21.55 10.47
#